data_AF-A0A953N3W3-F1
#
_entry.id   AF-A0A953N3W3-F1
#
_cell.length_a   1.000
_cell.length_b   1.000
_cell.length_c   1.000
_cell.angle_alpha   90.00
_cell.angle_beta   90.00
_cell.angle_gamma   90.00
#
_symmetry.space_group_name_H-M   'P 1'
#
loop_
_entity.id
_entity.type
_entity.pdbx_description
1 polymer ?
#
loop_
_entity_poly.entity_id
_entity_poly.type
_entity_poly.pdbx_seq_one_letter_code
_entity_poly.pdbx_strand_id
1 'polypeptide(L)' 'MQNSGKITTIVVLVIVALFIVFALQNIEVTEVKIFFWKISISRILIILGSFVAGLLVGLLFSAKKQFSRKTNQ' A
#
# COMPACT_ATOMS: atom_id res chain seq x y z
N MET A 1 -21.57 -28.19 -6.11
CA MET A 1 -20.40 -27.31 -6.29
C MET A 1 -20.80 -26.00 -7.01
N GLN A 2 -21.83 -25.28 -6.52
CA GLN A 2 -22.46 -24.16 -7.24
C GLN A 2 -22.40 -22.80 -6.49
N ASN A 3 -21.88 -22.75 -5.27
CA ASN A 3 -21.89 -21.54 -4.42
C ASN A 3 -20.59 -20.71 -4.46
N SER A 4 -19.51 -21.21 -5.05
CA SER A 4 -18.19 -20.56 -5.00
C SER A 4 -18.17 -19.18 -5.67
N GLY A 5 -18.88 -19.01 -6.80
CA GLY A 5 -18.95 -17.72 -7.50
C GLY A 5 -19.63 -16.62 -6.69
N LYS A 6 -20.69 -16.96 -5.96
CA LYS A 6 -21.42 -16.02 -5.10
C LYS A 6 -20.57 -15.59 -3.90
N ILE A 7 -19.82 -16.51 -3.31
CA ILE A 7 -18.92 -16.22 -2.18
C ILE A 7 -17.81 -15.26 -2.62
N THR A 8 -17.17 -15.50 -3.78
CA THR A 8 -16.16 -14.57 -4.31
C THR A 8 -16.73 -13.18 -4.53
N THR A 9 -17.94 -13.06 -5.10
CA THR A 9 -18.59 -11.74 -5.28
C THR A 9 -18.84 -11.04 -3.95
N ILE A 10 -19.35 -11.75 -2.93
CA ILE A 10 -19.59 -11.18 -1.61
C ILE A 10 -18.26 -10.73 -0.98
N VAL A 11 -17.20 -11.55 -1.06
CA VAL A 11 -15.88 -11.20 -0.55
C VAL A 11 -15.34 -9.95 -1.23
N VAL A 12 -15.43 -9.85 -2.55
CA VAL A 12 -15.00 -8.66 -3.29
C VAL A 12 -15.77 -7.42 -2.86
N LEU A 13 -17.10 -7.51 -2.74
CA LEU A 13 -17.93 -6.40 -2.27
C LEU A 13 -17.56 -5.94 -0.86
N VAL A 14 -17.31 -6.89 0.05
CA VAL A 14 -16.87 -6.57 1.42
C VAL A 14 -15.50 -5.89 1.40
N ILE A 15 -14.54 -6.40 0.61
CA ILE A 15 -13.21 -5.78 0.50
C ILE A 15 -13.31 -4.35 -0.04
N VAL A 16 -14.13 -4.13 -1.09
CA VAL A 16 -14.34 -2.78 -1.66
C VAL A 16 -14.99 -1.85 -0.63
N ALA A 17 -16.01 -2.31 0.09
CA ALA A 17 -16.66 -1.51 1.12
C ALA A 17 -15.69 -1.15 2.25
N LEU A 18 -14.90 -2.11 2.73
CA LEU A 18 -13.87 -1.88 3.74
C LEU A 18 -12.81 -0.90 3.24
N PHE A 19 -12.39 -1.00 1.98
CA PHE A 19 -11.44 -0.08 1.38
C PHE A 19 -11.98 1.36 1.31
N ILE A 20 -13.25 1.53 0.93
CA ILE A 20 -13.90 2.84 0.90
C ILE A 20 -13.99 3.44 2.31
N VAL A 21 -14.44 2.65 3.29
CA VAL A 21 -14.52 3.09 4.69
C VAL A 21 -13.14 3.48 5.22
N PHE A 22 -12.13 2.65 4.97
CA PHE A 22 -10.74 2.96 5.27
C PHE A 22 -10.31 4.28 4.63
N ALA A 23 -10.62 4.50 3.35
CA ALA A 23 -10.23 5.73 2.66
C ALA A 23 -10.90 6.97 3.24
N LEU A 24 -12.20 6.91 3.50
CA LEU A 24 -12.97 8.01 4.09
C LEU A 24 -12.49 8.33 5.51
N GLN A 25 -12.21 7.32 6.34
CA GLN A 25 -11.68 7.54 7.69
C GLN A 25 -10.28 8.19 7.68
N ASN A 26 -9.50 7.97 6.63
CA ASN A 26 -8.13 8.48 6.51
C ASN A 26 -8.02 9.75 5.65
N ILE A 27 -9.14 10.38 5.26
CA ILE A 27 -9.11 11.61 4.44
C ILE A 27 -8.70 12.85 5.25
N GLU A 28 -8.85 12.81 6.58
CA GLU A 28 -8.51 13.91 7.47
C GLU A 28 -7.04 14.33 7.32
N VAL A 29 -6.81 15.63 7.22
CA VAL A 29 -5.47 16.23 7.18
C VAL A 29 -4.89 16.21 8.59
N THR A 30 -3.70 15.62 8.72
CA THR A 30 -2.97 15.57 9.97
C THR A 30 -1.59 16.20 9.82
N GLU A 31 -1.09 16.83 10.88
CA GLU A 31 0.27 17.38 10.91
C GLU A 31 1.24 16.26 11.28
N VAL A 32 2.19 15.98 10.39
CA VAL A 32 3.29 15.05 10.64
C VAL A 32 4.60 15.81 10.77
N LYS A 33 5.32 15.50 11.83
CA LYS A 33 6.65 16.04 12.10
C LYS A 33 7.69 15.00 11.68
N ILE A 34 8.43 15.29 10.63
CA ILE A 34 9.51 14.45 10.10
C ILE A 34 10.85 15.12 10.45
N PHE A 35 11.52 14.62 11.48
CA PHE A 35 12.73 15.24 12.06
C PHE A 35 12.52 16.75 12.32
N PHE A 36 12.98 17.63 11.43
CA PHE A 36 12.82 19.09 11.53
C PHE A 36 11.67 19.68 10.69
N TRP A 37 11.03 18.86 9.86
CA TRP A 37 10.03 19.26 8.88
C TRP A 37 8.63 19.04 9.45
N LYS A 38 7.72 19.99 9.22
CA LYS A 38 6.31 19.87 9.57
C LYS A 38 5.50 19.91 8.28
N ILE A 39 4.70 18.88 8.05
CA ILE A 39 3.94 18.72 6.82
C ILE A 39 2.50 18.41 7.22
N SER A 40 1.56 19.18 6.69
CA SER A 40 0.13 18.94 6.86
C SER A 40 -0.41 18.26 5.61
N ILE A 41 -0.74 16.98 5.72
CA ILE A 41 -1.21 16.16 4.60
C ILE A 41 -2.23 15.12 5.10
N SER A 42 -3.12 14.64 4.22
CA SER A 42 -4.10 13.63 4.61
C SER A 42 -3.45 12.30 5.00
N ARG A 43 -4.01 11.63 6.02
CA ARG A 43 -3.50 10.34 6.52
C ARG A 43 -3.42 9.31 5.40
N ILE A 44 -4.39 9.29 4.48
CA ILE A 44 -4.41 8.37 3.35
C ILE A 44 -3.21 8.57 2.40
N LEU A 45 -2.81 9.82 2.13
CA LEU A 45 -1.65 10.08 1.29
C LEU A 45 -0.35 9.64 1.98
N ILE A 46 -0.27 9.77 3.31
CA ILE A 46 0.87 9.26 4.09
C ILE A 46 0.96 7.74 3.99
N ILE A 47 -0.16 7.05 4.21
CA ILE A 47 -0.22 5.59 4.18
C ILE A 47 0.12 5.07 2.77
N LEU A 48 -0.55 5.58 1.74
CA LEU A 48 -0.31 5.14 0.36
C LEU A 48 1.10 5.53 -0.11
N GLY A 49 1.55 6.74 0.21
CA GLY A 49 2.89 7.21 -0.15
C GLY A 49 4.00 6.39 0.50
N SER A 50 3.88 6.08 1.79
CA SER A 50 4.85 5.23 2.49
C SER A 50 4.85 3.78 1.98
N PHE A 51 3.68 3.24 1.65
CA PHE A 51 3.55 1.91 1.05
C PHE A 51 4.27 1.84 -0.31
N VAL A 52 4.01 2.80 -1.20
CA VAL A 52 4.67 2.88 -2.52
C VAL A 52 6.18 3.07 -2.35
N ALA A 53 6.63 3.94 -1.45
CA ALA A 53 8.05 4.13 -1.17
C ALA A 53 8.71 2.82 -0.71
N GLY A 54 8.07 2.08 0.20
CA GLY A 54 8.54 0.77 0.66
C GLY A 54 8.62 -0.27 -0.47
N LEU A 55 7.61 -0.34 -1.33
CA LEU A 55 7.63 -1.21 -2.51
C LEU A 55 8.78 -0.88 -3.47
N LEU A 56 8.98 0.40 -3.79
CA LEU A 56 10.06 0.86 -4.66
C LEU A 56 11.43 0.50 -4.10
N VAL A 57 11.63 0.72 -2.79
CA VAL A 57 12.86 0.33 -2.09
C VAL A 57 13.05 -1.19 -2.16
N GLY A 58 12.04 -1.97 -1.81
CA GLY A 58 12.10 -3.44 -1.86
C GLY A 58 12.42 -3.99 -3.26
N LEU A 59 11.83 -3.42 -4.30
CA LEU A 59 12.10 -3.76 -5.70
C LEU A 59 13.55 -3.41 -6.08
N LEU A 60 14.05 -2.24 -5.69
CA LEU A 60 15.42 -1.81 -5.96
C LEU A 60 16.46 -2.76 -5.32
N PHE A 61 16.24 -3.16 -4.07
CA PHE A 61 17.12 -4.12 -3.39
C PHE A 61 17.06 -5.52 -4.02
N SER A 62 15.87 -5.95 -4.45
CA SER A 62 15.68 -7.24 -5.14
C SER A 62 16.38 -7.26 -6.50
N ALA A 63 16.29 -6.17 -7.26
CA ALA A 63 16.95 -6.01 -8.55
C ALA A 63 18.48 -6.10 -8.41
N LYS A 64 19.08 -5.44 -7.39
CA LYS A 64 20.52 -5.56 -7.11
C LYS A 64 20.95 -7.02 -6.83
N LYS A 65 20.17 -7.78 -6.06
CA LYS A 65 20.47 -9.17 -5.74
C LYS A 65 20.38 -10.09 -6.97
N GLN A 66 19.42 -9.86 -7.86
CA GLN A 66 19.28 -10.63 -9.09
C GLN A 66 20.44 -10.35 -10.07
N PHE A 67 20.87 -9.09 -10.17
CA PHE A 67 22.01 -8.72 -11.03
C PHE A 67 23.31 -9.36 -10.56
N SER A 68 23.55 -9.42 -9.23
CA SER A 68 24.75 -10.05 -8.67
C SER A 68 24.77 -11.58 -8.80
N ARG A 69 23.60 -12.24 -8.85
CA ARG A 69 23.51 -13.69 -9.08
C ARG A 69 23.74 -14.08 -10.54
N LYS A 70 23.39 -13.22 -11.50
CA LYS A 70 23.53 -13.50 -12.93
C LYS A 70 24.98 -13.40 -13.46
N THR A 71 25.90 -12.84 -12.67
CA THR A 71 27.33 -12.72 -13.02
C THR A 71 28.19 -13.89 -12.52
N ASN A 72 27.64 -14.77 -11.66
CA ASN A 72 28.34 -15.94 -11.11
C ASN A 72 27.74 -17.29 -11.59
N GLN A 73 26.97 -17.27 -12.68
CA GLN A 73 26.64 -18.43 -13.51
C GLN A 73 27.24 -18.21 -14.88
#